data_AF-A0A520EHW4-F1
#
_entry.id   AF-A0A520EHW4-F1
#
_cell.length_a   1.000
_cell.length_b   1.000
_cell.length_c   1.000
_cell.angle_alpha   90.00
_cell.angle_beta   90.00
_cell.angle_gamma   90.00
#
_symmetry.space_group_name_H-M   'P 1'
#
loop_
_entity.id
_entity.type
_entity.pdbx_description
1 polymer ?
#
loop_
_entity_poly.entity_id
_entity_poly.type
_entity_poly.pdbx_seq_one_letter_code
_entity_poly.pdbx_strand_id
1 'polypeptide(L)'
;MTTLTRGGNALIEARAFEVTVDDANGVDLLAFQVNTGRKVRSDDDFVFFNQPSSPEGAVRLSSTRSLSIDLRLVPTDVDAIVVAVASDSALSTRAGMTVRSSDIVSPASGLTTETAAVLVEIYRRGDDWKVRNVSAGWDAGFADLVREHGVDVEDTDTPTVRSVAGEEKLSMVKREKLDLRKKHVHKVLLTKDAVGLRARIILVIDKTGSMSKQYSTRVVHRVVERMVPVATQLDDDGELEPYLYGSWYAQLPVITVADTDSWADTYLHLYGHHGG
;
A
#
# COMPACT_ATOMS: atom_id res chain seq x y z
N MET A 1 26.77 10.08 12.42
CA MET A 1 25.49 10.30 11.74
C MET A 1 25.73 11.30 10.63
N THR A 2 25.54 10.90 9.38
CA THR A 2 25.90 11.68 8.18
C THR A 2 24.64 12.27 7.58
N THR A 3 24.62 13.58 7.31
CA THR A 3 23.45 14.23 6.67
C THR A 3 23.72 14.49 5.19
N LEU A 4 22.82 14.06 4.31
CA LEU A 4 22.90 14.26 2.87
C LEU A 4 21.98 15.37 2.41
N THR A 5 22.53 16.39 1.74
CA THR A 5 21.75 17.36 0.97
C THR A 5 21.21 16.70 -0.31
N ARG A 6 20.19 17.30 -0.93
CA ARG A 6 19.65 16.85 -2.23
C ARG A 6 20.77 16.66 -3.25
N GLY A 7 20.78 15.50 -3.90
CA GLY A 7 21.81 15.04 -4.85
C GLY A 7 23.05 14.42 -4.19
N GLY A 8 23.27 14.65 -2.90
CA GLY A 8 24.38 14.08 -2.12
C GLY A 8 24.28 12.57 -1.96
N ASN A 9 25.42 11.91 -1.77
CA ASN A 9 25.48 10.46 -1.57
C ASN A 9 26.55 10.07 -0.53
N ALA A 10 26.33 8.95 0.14
CA ALA A 10 27.24 8.36 1.12
C ALA A 10 27.30 6.83 0.99
N LEU A 11 28.36 6.23 1.52
CA LEU A 11 28.52 4.78 1.63
C LEU A 11 27.59 4.24 2.71
N ILE A 12 26.96 3.09 2.48
CA ILE A 12 26.26 2.32 3.52
C ILE A 12 27.16 1.15 3.92
N GLU A 13 27.70 1.20 5.13
CA GLU A 13 28.52 0.11 5.68
C GLU A 13 27.67 -1.06 6.17
N ALA A 14 26.50 -0.77 6.73
CA ALA A 14 25.58 -1.77 7.26
C ALA A 14 24.97 -2.62 6.12
N ARG A 15 24.99 -3.94 6.28
CA ARG A 15 24.41 -4.86 5.29
C ARG A 15 22.93 -5.16 5.52
N ALA A 16 22.44 -4.92 6.74
CA ALA A 16 21.02 -4.96 7.06
C ALA A 16 20.66 -3.78 7.96
N PHE A 17 19.61 -3.04 7.62
CA PHE A 17 19.20 -1.82 8.33
C PHE A 17 17.74 -1.48 8.07
N GLU A 18 17.19 -0.60 8.90
CA GLU A 18 15.87 -0.02 8.70
C GLU A 18 15.97 1.30 7.92
N VAL A 19 14.99 1.54 7.07
CA VAL A 19 14.73 2.82 6.43
C VAL A 19 13.43 3.36 6.99
N THR A 20 13.47 4.54 7.62
CA THR A 20 12.29 5.20 8.18
C THR A 20 12.08 6.56 7.56
N VAL A 21 10.82 6.99 7.48
CA VAL A 21 10.45 8.35 7.09
C VAL A 21 9.81 9.05 8.29
N ASP A 22 10.53 10.04 8.80
CA ASP A 22 10.09 10.89 9.92
C ASP A 22 9.25 12.07 9.40
N ASP A 23 8.42 12.63 10.28
CA ASP A 23 7.54 13.79 9.99
C ASP A 23 6.64 13.62 8.76
N ALA A 24 6.20 12.38 8.53
CA ALA A 24 5.51 11.95 7.31
C ALA A 24 4.10 11.42 7.58
N ASN A 25 3.30 12.11 8.42
CA ASN A 25 1.92 11.70 8.67
C ASN A 25 1.11 11.67 7.36
N GLY A 26 0.32 10.61 7.18
CA GLY A 26 -0.49 10.42 5.97
C GLY A 26 0.32 10.28 4.68
N VAL A 27 1.55 9.75 4.75
CA VAL A 27 2.24 9.21 3.57
C VAL A 27 2.30 7.70 3.65
N ASP A 28 2.36 7.07 2.49
CA ASP A 28 2.67 5.65 2.33
C ASP A 28 4.07 5.49 1.74
N LEU A 29 4.94 4.79 2.47
CA LEU A 29 6.27 4.40 2.03
C LEU A 29 6.18 3.19 1.09
N LEU A 30 6.94 3.25 0.02
CA LEU A 30 7.02 2.23 -1.01
C LEU A 30 8.45 2.10 -1.54
N ALA A 31 8.78 0.95 -2.12
CA ALA A 31 10.10 0.71 -2.68
C ALA A 31 10.07 -0.11 -3.96
N PHE A 32 11.00 0.16 -4.87
CA PHE A 32 11.18 -0.61 -6.11
C PHE A 32 12.59 -1.21 -6.12
N GLN A 33 12.71 -2.50 -6.41
CA GLN A 33 13.98 -3.07 -6.82
C GLN A 33 14.12 -2.92 -8.33
N VAL A 34 15.14 -2.22 -8.79
CA VAL A 34 15.31 -1.90 -10.21
C VAL A 34 16.66 -2.36 -10.75
N ASN A 35 16.64 -2.75 -12.02
CA ASN A 35 17.84 -3.05 -12.79
C ASN A 35 18.53 -1.78 -13.32
N THR A 36 19.61 -1.96 -14.07
CA THR A 36 20.35 -0.89 -14.78
C THR A 36 19.47 0.01 -15.64
N GLY A 37 18.38 -0.50 -16.19
CA GLY A 37 17.38 0.23 -16.97
C GLY A 37 16.39 1.03 -16.13
N ARG A 38 16.54 1.05 -14.80
CA ARG A 38 15.64 1.72 -13.84
C ARG A 38 14.23 1.16 -13.83
N LYS A 39 14.08 -0.11 -14.24
CA LYS A 39 12.82 -0.83 -14.27
C LYS A 39 12.85 -2.02 -13.31
N VAL A 40 11.71 -2.34 -12.72
CA VAL A 40 11.52 -3.60 -11.99
C VAL A 40 11.70 -4.79 -12.93
N ARG A 41 12.10 -5.96 -12.40
CA ARG A 41 12.20 -7.19 -13.21
C ARG A 41 10.84 -7.84 -13.41
N SER A 42 9.96 -7.66 -12.42
CA SER A 42 8.55 -8.03 -12.43
C SER A 42 7.80 -7.18 -11.40
N ASP A 43 6.47 -7.19 -11.42
CA ASP A 43 5.67 -6.49 -10.41
C ASP A 43 5.97 -6.94 -8.98
N ASP A 44 6.53 -8.15 -8.79
CA ASP A 44 6.90 -8.68 -7.47
C ASP A 44 8.05 -7.87 -6.80
N ASP A 45 8.83 -7.11 -7.58
CA ASP A 45 9.90 -6.23 -7.08
C ASP A 45 9.40 -4.87 -6.56
N PHE A 46 8.11 -4.61 -6.70
CA PHE A 46 7.46 -3.42 -6.15
C PHE A 46 6.91 -3.71 -4.74
N VAL A 47 7.56 -3.16 -3.72
CA VAL A 47 7.20 -3.35 -2.31
C VAL A 47 6.32 -2.22 -1.82
N PHE A 48 5.11 -2.56 -1.38
CA PHE A 48 4.10 -1.65 -0.83
C PHE A 48 3.17 -2.42 0.13
N PHE A 49 2.17 -1.78 0.75
CA PHE A 49 1.38 -2.43 1.82
C PHE A 49 0.69 -3.75 1.41
N ASN A 50 0.37 -3.96 0.13
CA ASN A 50 -0.29 -5.19 -0.35
C ASN A 50 0.71 -6.28 -0.76
N GLN A 51 1.95 -5.88 -1.04
CA GLN A 51 3.09 -6.74 -1.32
C GLN A 51 4.23 -6.29 -0.41
N PRO A 52 4.14 -6.59 0.89
CA PRO A 52 5.01 -5.99 1.91
C PRO A 52 6.43 -6.57 1.89
N SER A 53 6.78 -7.43 0.94
CA SER A 53 8.09 -8.03 0.82
C SER A 53 8.44 -8.32 -0.64
N SER A 54 9.70 -8.11 -1.00
CA SER A 54 10.27 -8.61 -2.26
C SER A 54 10.39 -10.14 -2.25
N PRO A 55 10.53 -10.81 -3.41
CA PRO A 55 10.52 -12.28 -3.51
C PRO A 55 11.56 -12.97 -2.63
N GLU A 56 12.77 -12.43 -2.60
CA GLU A 56 13.89 -12.93 -1.81
C GLU A 56 13.92 -12.39 -0.38
N GLY A 57 13.00 -11.49 -0.02
CA GLY A 57 12.90 -10.89 1.30
C GLY A 57 13.97 -9.83 1.61
N ALA A 58 14.71 -9.34 0.61
CA ALA A 58 15.71 -8.30 0.81
C ALA A 58 15.09 -6.95 1.20
N VAL A 59 13.85 -6.66 0.78
CA VAL A 59 13.12 -5.45 1.15
C VAL A 59 11.80 -5.87 1.77
N ARG A 60 11.48 -5.36 2.97
CA ARG A 60 10.24 -5.67 3.65
C ARG A 60 9.65 -4.44 4.34
N LEU A 61 8.42 -4.08 3.96
CA LEU A 61 7.65 -3.03 4.60
C LEU A 61 7.14 -3.50 5.97
N SER A 62 7.42 -2.75 7.02
CA SER A 62 7.01 -3.03 8.40
C SER A 62 5.83 -2.15 8.84
N SER A 63 5.71 -0.96 8.26
CA SER A 63 4.61 -0.01 8.49
C SER A 63 4.49 0.95 7.29
N THR A 64 3.55 1.90 7.33
CA THR A 64 3.42 2.94 6.29
C THR A 64 4.61 3.89 6.21
N ARG A 65 5.54 3.86 7.18
CA ARG A 65 6.70 4.78 7.27
C ARG A 65 8.02 4.08 7.53
N SER A 66 8.05 2.75 7.51
CA SER A 66 9.28 1.99 7.73
C SER A 66 9.33 0.73 6.87
N LEU A 67 10.53 0.45 6.34
CA LEU A 67 10.89 -0.80 5.72
C LEU A 67 12.27 -1.27 6.21
N SER A 68 12.50 -2.57 6.22
CA SER A 68 13.81 -3.17 6.45
C SER A 68 14.45 -3.55 5.11
N ILE A 69 15.76 -3.33 5.00
CA ILE A 69 16.57 -3.75 3.86
C ILE A 69 17.68 -4.68 4.33
N ASP A 70 17.87 -5.82 3.65
CA ASP A 70 19.03 -6.70 3.75
C ASP A 70 19.73 -6.81 2.40
N LEU A 71 20.81 -6.05 2.26
CA LEU A 71 21.60 -5.93 1.03
C LEU A 71 22.31 -7.24 0.64
N ARG A 72 22.39 -8.23 1.54
CA ARG A 72 22.98 -9.54 1.25
C ARG A 72 22.03 -10.43 0.46
N LEU A 73 20.73 -10.19 0.60
CA LEU A 73 19.69 -10.94 -0.09
C LEU A 73 19.39 -10.33 -1.47
N VAL A 74 19.76 -9.07 -1.70
CA VAL A 74 19.50 -8.38 -2.97
C VAL A 74 20.17 -9.13 -4.13
N PRO A 75 19.41 -9.56 -5.15
CA PRO A 75 19.94 -10.27 -6.30
C PRO A 75 20.97 -9.44 -7.10
N THR A 76 21.81 -10.10 -7.88
CA THR A 76 22.90 -9.45 -8.63
C THR A 76 22.41 -8.65 -9.84
N ASP A 77 21.22 -8.95 -10.34
CA ASP A 77 20.51 -8.25 -11.42
C ASP A 77 19.68 -7.06 -10.91
N VAL A 78 19.73 -6.76 -9.60
CA VAL A 78 19.19 -5.55 -8.98
C VAL A 78 20.34 -4.58 -8.68
N ASP A 79 20.27 -3.42 -9.33
CA ASP A 79 21.29 -2.38 -9.27
C ASP A 79 20.96 -1.30 -8.23
N ALA A 80 19.66 -1.08 -7.97
CA ALA A 80 19.21 -0.12 -6.98
C ALA A 80 17.88 -0.51 -6.31
N ILE A 81 17.71 -0.04 -5.08
CA ILE A 81 16.45 0.01 -4.35
C ILE A 81 16.04 1.48 -4.29
N VAL A 82 14.97 1.81 -4.99
CA VAL A 82 14.36 3.16 -5.00
C VAL A 82 13.38 3.24 -3.86
N VAL A 83 13.54 4.19 -2.95
CA VAL A 83 12.62 4.42 -1.82
C VAL A 83 11.82 5.68 -2.09
N ALA A 84 10.51 5.53 -2.13
CA ALA A 84 9.58 6.57 -2.51
C ALA A 84 8.42 6.68 -1.52
N VAL A 85 7.68 7.78 -1.62
CA VAL A 85 6.47 8.02 -0.85
C VAL A 85 5.34 8.47 -1.75
N ALA A 86 4.11 8.13 -1.36
CA ALA A 86 2.88 8.65 -1.93
C ALA A 86 2.00 9.27 -0.84
N SER A 87 1.16 10.22 -1.21
CA SER A 87 0.34 11.01 -0.30
C SER A 87 -0.95 11.49 -0.95
N ASP A 88 -2.02 11.64 -0.16
CA ASP A 88 -3.30 12.22 -0.59
C ASP A 88 -3.28 13.76 -0.70
N SER A 89 -2.25 14.42 -0.17
CA SER A 89 -2.06 15.87 -0.24
C SER A 89 -0.68 16.22 -0.79
N ALA A 90 -0.51 17.47 -1.25
CA ALA A 90 0.78 17.98 -1.68
C ALA A 90 1.86 17.71 -0.62
N LEU A 91 3.02 17.21 -1.05
CA LEU A 91 4.13 16.88 -0.14
C LEU A 91 4.72 18.14 0.52
N SER A 92 4.51 19.33 -0.04
CA SER A 92 4.82 20.62 0.61
C SER A 92 4.15 20.81 1.97
N THR A 93 3.03 20.13 2.26
CA THR A 93 2.39 20.24 3.59
C THR A 93 3.14 19.51 4.69
N ARG A 94 4.25 18.81 4.36
CA ARG A 94 5.05 17.99 5.28
C ARG A 94 6.43 18.59 5.47
N ALA A 95 6.46 19.73 6.16
CA ALA A 95 7.71 20.37 6.53
C ALA A 95 8.56 19.45 7.43
N GLY A 96 9.84 19.30 7.10
CA GLY A 96 10.79 18.53 7.92
C GLY A 96 10.86 17.03 7.60
N MET A 97 10.07 16.52 6.65
CA MET A 97 10.11 15.11 6.26
C MET A 97 11.54 14.66 5.94
N THR A 98 11.96 13.57 6.58
CA THR A 98 13.36 13.12 6.52
C THR A 98 13.42 11.60 6.43
N VAL A 99 14.25 11.09 5.52
CA VAL A 99 14.54 9.66 5.44
C VAL A 99 15.77 9.34 6.25
N ARG A 100 15.68 8.34 7.14
CA ARG A 100 16.83 7.76 7.81
C ARG A 100 17.12 6.39 7.21
N SER A 101 18.36 6.14 6.86
CA SER A 101 18.82 4.85 6.33
C SER A 101 20.17 4.54 6.98
N SER A 102 20.24 3.50 7.83
CA SER A 102 21.42 3.26 8.68
C SER A 102 21.72 4.50 9.55
N ASP A 103 22.96 4.98 9.55
CA ASP A 103 23.45 6.18 10.25
C ASP A 103 23.38 7.45 9.37
N ILE A 104 22.64 7.40 8.27
CA ILE A 104 22.53 8.47 7.29
C ILE A 104 21.14 9.10 7.35
N VAL A 105 21.10 10.43 7.29
CA VAL A 105 19.90 11.26 7.33
C VAL A 105 19.80 12.03 6.03
N SER A 106 18.68 11.88 5.32
CA SER A 106 18.42 12.52 4.03
C SER A 106 17.14 13.34 4.12
N PRO A 107 17.22 14.66 4.40
CA PRO A 107 16.05 15.53 4.40
C PRO A 107 15.39 15.58 3.02
N ALA A 108 14.08 15.38 2.98
CA ALA A 108 13.29 15.57 1.78
C ALA A 108 13.20 17.07 1.49
N SER A 109 13.68 17.50 0.32
CA SER A 109 13.81 18.94 0.01
C SER A 109 13.42 19.30 -1.42
N GLY A 110 12.75 20.44 -1.56
CA GLY A 110 12.28 20.94 -2.85
C GLY A 110 11.11 20.14 -3.41
N LEU A 111 10.27 19.56 -2.55
CA LEU A 111 8.95 19.02 -2.88
C LEU A 111 7.91 20.13 -2.71
N THR A 112 7.00 20.23 -3.65
CA THR A 112 6.01 21.30 -3.77
C THR A 112 4.58 20.74 -3.85
N THR A 113 3.94 20.81 -5.01
CA THR A 113 2.57 20.36 -5.25
C THR A 113 2.45 18.87 -5.47
N GLU A 114 3.56 18.17 -5.67
CA GLU A 114 3.62 16.74 -5.99
C GLU A 114 3.04 15.89 -4.85
N THR A 115 2.35 14.81 -5.22
CA THR A 115 1.74 13.84 -4.31
C THR A 115 2.52 12.53 -4.21
N ALA A 116 3.52 12.34 -5.07
CA ALA A 116 4.46 11.23 -5.03
C ALA A 116 5.89 11.75 -5.20
N ALA A 117 6.84 11.09 -4.54
CA ALA A 117 8.25 11.47 -4.62
C ALA A 117 9.19 10.29 -4.38
N VAL A 118 10.31 10.26 -5.11
CA VAL A 118 11.48 9.45 -4.75
C VAL A 118 12.33 10.24 -3.76
N LEU A 119 12.49 9.68 -2.57
CA LEU A 119 13.23 10.36 -1.50
C LEU A 119 14.70 9.99 -1.54
N VAL A 120 15.00 8.69 -1.58
CA VAL A 120 16.37 8.19 -1.64
C VAL A 120 16.49 7.00 -2.58
N GLU A 121 17.71 6.78 -3.06
CA GLU A 121 18.08 5.59 -3.83
C GLU A 121 19.26 4.92 -3.16
N ILE A 122 19.15 3.62 -2.92
CA ILE A 122 20.23 2.79 -2.41
C ILE A 122 20.73 1.95 -3.58
N TYR A 123 21.94 2.18 -4.05
CA TYR A 123 22.45 1.64 -5.31
C TYR A 123 23.83 1.01 -5.16
N ARG A 124 24.14 0.04 -6.02
CA ARG A 124 25.48 -0.58 -6.09
C ARG A 124 26.44 0.34 -6.83
N ARG A 125 27.67 0.42 -6.33
CA ARG A 125 28.80 1.03 -7.03
C ARG A 125 30.05 0.19 -6.82
N GLY A 126 30.34 -0.68 -7.79
CA GLY A 126 31.31 -1.75 -7.58
C GLY A 126 30.76 -2.75 -6.56
N ASP A 127 31.58 -3.14 -5.58
CA ASP A 127 31.20 -4.08 -4.51
C ASP A 127 30.47 -3.41 -3.33
N ASP A 128 30.39 -2.08 -3.37
CA ASP A 128 29.83 -1.25 -2.31
C ASP A 128 28.40 -0.81 -2.60
N TRP A 129 27.66 -0.55 -1.52
CA TRP A 129 26.33 0.06 -1.57
C TRP A 129 26.39 1.50 -1.11
N LYS A 130 25.68 2.37 -1.81
CA LYS A 130 25.61 3.80 -1.51
C LYS A 130 24.16 4.23 -1.44
N VAL A 131 23.87 5.22 -0.61
CA VAL A 131 22.60 5.94 -0.63
C VAL A 131 22.79 7.31 -1.27
N ARG A 132 21.83 7.73 -2.08
CA ARG A 132 21.72 9.08 -2.64
C ARG A 132 20.43 9.72 -2.16
N ASN A 133 20.51 10.96 -1.66
CA ASN A 133 19.33 11.78 -1.45
C ASN A 133 18.85 12.30 -2.81
N VAL A 134 17.69 11.86 -3.27
CA VAL A 134 17.12 12.23 -4.56
C VAL A 134 16.18 13.42 -4.40
N SER A 135 15.22 13.31 -3.48
CA SER A 135 14.16 14.31 -3.23
C SER A 135 13.53 14.85 -4.51
N ALA A 136 13.07 13.96 -5.39
CA ALA A 136 12.39 14.34 -6.63
C ALA A 136 10.89 14.05 -6.52
N GLY A 137 10.05 15.03 -6.85
CA GLY A 137 8.61 14.89 -6.92
C GLY A 137 8.14 14.49 -8.32
N TRP A 138 6.98 13.84 -8.39
CA TRP A 138 6.29 13.50 -9.64
C TRP A 138 5.02 14.34 -9.76
N ASP A 139 5.00 15.23 -10.76
CA ASP A 139 3.87 16.14 -11.02
C ASP A 139 2.61 15.39 -11.45
N ALA A 140 2.78 14.32 -12.23
CA ALA A 140 1.69 13.43 -12.64
C ALA A 140 1.29 12.43 -11.54
N GLY A 141 1.92 12.52 -10.36
CA GLY A 141 1.57 11.74 -9.18
C GLY A 141 2.09 10.30 -9.18
N PHE A 142 1.46 9.47 -8.36
CA PHE A 142 1.93 8.11 -8.07
C PHE A 142 1.87 7.16 -9.27
N ALA A 143 0.82 7.21 -10.08
CA ALA A 143 0.67 6.32 -11.24
C ALA A 143 1.84 6.48 -12.23
N ASP A 144 2.26 7.71 -12.49
CA ASP A 144 3.38 8.00 -13.39
C ASP A 144 4.72 7.52 -12.79
N LEU A 145 4.94 7.77 -11.50
CA LEU A 145 6.09 7.24 -10.76
C LEU A 145 6.19 5.71 -10.93
N VAL A 146 5.10 4.99 -10.76
CA VAL A 146 5.06 3.52 -10.85
C VAL A 146 5.33 3.04 -12.27
N ARG A 147 4.73 3.66 -13.29
CA ARG A 147 4.98 3.36 -14.72
C ARG A 147 6.42 3.65 -15.13
N GLU A 148 6.98 4.74 -14.64
CA GLU A 148 8.38 5.08 -14.91
C GLU A 148 9.33 4.03 -14.33
N HIS A 149 8.95 3.34 -13.26
CA HIS A 149 9.71 2.22 -12.69
C HIS A 149 9.32 0.85 -13.27
N GLY A 150 8.49 0.81 -14.32
CA GLY A 150 8.26 -0.39 -15.13
C GLY A 150 7.20 -1.34 -14.63
N VAL A 151 6.46 -0.92 -13.62
CA VAL A 151 5.26 -1.64 -13.18
C VAL A 151 4.13 -1.20 -14.11
N ASP A 152 3.48 -2.18 -14.73
CA ASP A 152 2.36 -1.89 -15.63
C ASP A 152 1.13 -1.50 -14.79
N VAL A 153 0.95 -0.19 -14.63
CA VAL A 153 -0.33 0.36 -14.22
C VAL A 153 -1.10 0.52 -15.52
N GLU A 154 -1.74 -0.54 -16.01
CA GLU A 154 -2.64 -0.44 -17.17
C GLU A 154 -3.61 0.74 -16.94
N ASP A 155 -3.37 1.86 -17.64
CA ASP A 155 -4.36 2.88 -17.95
C ASP A 155 -5.11 2.30 -19.15
N THR A 156 -6.19 1.57 -18.86
CA THR A 156 -6.96 0.98 -19.94
C THR A 156 -8.44 1.22 -19.72
N ASP A 157 -8.99 2.01 -20.64
CA ASP A 157 -10.32 1.85 -21.22
C ASP A 157 -10.46 0.42 -21.84
N THR A 158 -10.28 -0.64 -21.04
CA THR A 158 -10.87 -1.96 -21.32
C THR A 158 -12.05 -2.12 -20.37
N PRO A 159 -13.18 -2.69 -20.83
CA PRO A 159 -14.37 -2.65 -20.03
C PRO A 159 -14.20 -3.55 -18.79
N THR A 160 -14.50 -2.98 -17.61
CA THR A 160 -15.15 -3.62 -16.45
C THR A 160 -14.37 -3.89 -15.15
N VAL A 161 -13.46 -3.03 -14.72
CA VAL A 161 -13.42 -2.76 -13.26
C VAL A 161 -14.61 -1.84 -12.97
N ARG A 162 -15.72 -2.40 -12.46
CA ARG A 162 -16.88 -1.57 -12.11
C ARG A 162 -16.51 -0.55 -11.03
N SER A 163 -17.04 0.65 -11.19
CA SER A 163 -17.11 1.65 -10.14
C SER A 163 -18.51 1.65 -9.55
N VAL A 164 -18.62 1.65 -8.23
CA VAL A 164 -19.88 1.73 -7.48
C VAL A 164 -19.99 3.03 -6.70
N ALA A 165 -21.21 3.36 -6.25
CA ALA A 165 -21.47 4.53 -5.43
C ALA A 165 -20.62 4.52 -4.14
N GLY A 166 -19.99 5.64 -3.81
CA GLY A 166 -19.13 5.81 -2.64
C GLY A 166 -17.64 5.77 -2.96
N GLU A 167 -17.22 5.24 -4.10
CA GLU A 167 -15.82 5.30 -4.54
C GLU A 167 -15.33 6.73 -4.79
N GLU A 168 -16.23 7.63 -5.19
CA GLU A 168 -15.96 9.05 -5.38
C GLU A 168 -15.52 9.75 -4.09
N LYS A 169 -15.92 9.20 -2.93
CA LYS A 169 -15.60 9.71 -1.58
C LYS A 169 -14.28 9.16 -1.04
N LEU A 170 -13.73 8.11 -1.66
CA LEU A 170 -12.40 7.61 -1.32
C LEU A 170 -11.33 8.61 -1.75
N SER A 171 -10.25 8.68 -0.97
CA SER A 171 -9.04 9.37 -1.42
C SER A 171 -8.44 8.66 -2.64
N MET A 172 -7.63 9.38 -3.43
CA MET A 172 -6.99 8.83 -4.63
C MET A 172 -6.19 7.56 -4.32
N VAL A 173 -5.38 7.55 -3.26
CA VAL A 173 -4.60 6.37 -2.87
C VAL A 173 -5.52 5.21 -2.48
N LYS A 174 -6.61 5.48 -1.73
CA LYS A 174 -7.59 4.44 -1.37
C LYS A 174 -8.32 3.90 -2.60
N ARG A 175 -8.62 4.75 -3.58
CA ARG A 175 -9.26 4.37 -4.85
C ARG A 175 -8.33 3.51 -5.69
N GLU A 176 -7.09 3.92 -5.90
CA GLU A 176 -6.08 3.13 -6.62
C GLU A 176 -5.81 1.77 -5.92
N LYS A 177 -5.72 1.77 -4.59
CA LYS A 177 -5.62 0.54 -3.77
C LYS A 177 -6.83 -0.37 -3.97
N LEU A 178 -8.03 0.18 -3.99
CA LEU A 178 -9.25 -0.57 -4.25
C LEU A 178 -9.25 -1.10 -5.69
N ASP A 179 -8.85 -0.31 -6.67
CA ASP A 179 -8.80 -0.69 -8.09
C ASP A 179 -7.82 -1.83 -8.34
N LEU A 180 -6.63 -1.81 -7.73
CA LEU A 180 -5.68 -2.94 -7.79
C LEU A 180 -6.31 -4.22 -7.22
N ARG A 181 -7.06 -4.13 -6.12
CA ARG A 181 -7.76 -5.28 -5.53
C ARG A 181 -8.88 -5.78 -6.43
N LYS A 182 -9.67 -4.88 -7.03
CA LYS A 182 -10.72 -5.24 -7.97
C LYS A 182 -10.16 -5.91 -9.22
N LYS A 183 -9.03 -5.42 -9.76
CA LYS A 183 -8.31 -6.07 -10.88
C LYS A 183 -7.92 -7.51 -10.52
N HIS A 184 -7.43 -7.74 -9.30
CA HIS A 184 -7.14 -9.10 -8.83
C HIS A 184 -8.40 -9.98 -8.77
N VAL A 185 -9.49 -9.48 -8.19
CA VAL A 185 -10.78 -10.19 -8.14
C VAL A 185 -11.26 -10.52 -9.56
N HIS A 186 -11.23 -9.54 -10.47
CA HIS A 186 -11.63 -9.69 -11.87
C HIS A 186 -10.82 -10.79 -12.57
N LYS A 187 -9.50 -10.84 -12.36
CA LYS A 187 -8.63 -11.92 -12.88
C LYS A 187 -9.03 -13.31 -12.37
N VAL A 188 -9.40 -13.41 -11.09
CA VAL A 188 -9.92 -14.68 -10.54
C VAL A 188 -11.24 -15.04 -11.19
N LEU A 189 -12.17 -14.10 -11.36
CA LEU A 189 -13.46 -14.34 -12.01
C LEU A 189 -13.29 -14.79 -13.47
N LEU A 190 -12.38 -14.17 -14.23
CA LEU A 190 -11.99 -14.61 -15.58
C LEU A 190 -11.52 -16.06 -15.59
N THR A 191 -10.60 -16.42 -14.70
CA THR A 191 -10.04 -17.79 -14.63
C THR A 191 -11.10 -18.83 -14.25
N LYS A 192 -12.17 -18.41 -13.58
CA LYS A 192 -13.26 -19.27 -13.12
C LYS A 192 -14.50 -19.25 -14.02
N ASP A 193 -14.42 -18.59 -15.19
CA ASP A 193 -15.56 -18.39 -16.10
C ASP A 193 -16.80 -17.77 -15.40
N ALA A 194 -16.54 -16.89 -14.45
CA ALA A 194 -17.53 -16.24 -13.59
C ALA A 194 -17.71 -14.76 -13.94
N VAL A 195 -17.20 -14.31 -15.08
CA VAL A 195 -17.30 -12.92 -15.53
C VAL A 195 -18.73 -12.60 -15.93
N GLY A 196 -19.25 -11.49 -15.42
CA GLY A 196 -20.60 -11.03 -15.71
C GLY A 196 -21.68 -11.59 -14.76
N LEU A 197 -21.33 -12.56 -13.91
CA LEU A 197 -22.24 -13.01 -12.85
C LEU A 197 -22.60 -11.87 -11.90
N ARG A 198 -23.81 -11.94 -11.35
CA ARG A 198 -24.31 -11.06 -10.29
C ARG A 198 -24.67 -11.87 -9.08
N ALA A 199 -24.20 -11.42 -7.93
CA ALA A 199 -24.50 -12.03 -6.66
C ALA A 199 -24.57 -10.96 -5.58
N ARG A 200 -25.63 -11.02 -4.80
CA ARG A 200 -25.75 -10.30 -3.53
C ARG A 200 -24.71 -10.85 -2.55
N ILE A 201 -23.90 -9.99 -1.95
CA ILE A 201 -22.85 -10.41 -1.02
C ILE A 201 -23.29 -10.25 0.44
N ILE A 202 -23.46 -11.38 1.13
CA ILE A 202 -23.80 -11.44 2.55
C ILE A 202 -22.55 -11.86 3.34
N LEU A 203 -22.18 -11.04 4.33
CA LEU A 203 -21.04 -11.30 5.20
C LEU A 203 -21.52 -11.74 6.58
N VAL A 204 -21.38 -13.02 6.89
CA VAL A 204 -21.76 -13.60 8.19
C VAL A 204 -20.52 -13.69 9.08
N ILE A 205 -20.48 -12.90 10.14
CA ILE A 205 -19.31 -12.69 10.99
C ILE A 205 -19.56 -13.31 12.36
N ASP A 206 -18.66 -14.20 12.77
CA ASP A 206 -18.67 -14.84 14.09
C ASP A 206 -18.24 -13.84 15.18
N LYS A 207 -19.15 -13.53 16.11
CA LYS A 207 -18.91 -12.70 17.32
C LYS A 207 -19.00 -13.55 18.59
N THR A 208 -18.36 -14.72 18.60
CA THR A 208 -18.23 -15.55 19.80
C THR A 208 -16.94 -15.22 20.57
N GLY A 209 -16.93 -15.50 21.88
CA GLY A 209 -15.74 -15.30 22.71
C GLY A 209 -14.51 -16.10 22.23
N SER A 210 -14.72 -17.20 21.51
CA SER A 210 -13.63 -17.98 20.90
C SER A 210 -12.83 -17.19 19.87
N MET A 211 -13.43 -16.17 19.26
CA MET A 211 -12.82 -15.27 18.26
C MET A 211 -12.02 -14.12 18.88
N SER A 212 -11.83 -14.09 20.21
CA SER A 212 -11.13 -13.02 20.95
C SER A 212 -9.81 -12.57 20.33
N LYS A 213 -8.98 -13.52 19.91
CA LYS A 213 -7.69 -13.24 19.29
C LYS A 213 -7.84 -12.58 17.92
N GLN A 214 -8.79 -13.02 17.11
CA GLN A 214 -9.01 -12.55 15.74
C GLN A 214 -9.53 -11.12 15.73
N TYR A 215 -10.39 -10.75 16.69
CA TYR A 215 -10.81 -9.37 16.88
C TYR A 215 -9.67 -8.49 17.41
N SER A 216 -8.95 -8.92 18.46
CA SER A 216 -7.88 -8.10 19.06
C SER A 216 -6.69 -7.89 18.11
N THR A 217 -6.40 -8.85 17.24
CA THR A 217 -5.36 -8.75 16.19
C THR A 217 -5.86 -8.15 14.87
N ARG A 218 -7.09 -7.61 14.85
CA ARG A 218 -7.74 -7.00 13.68
C ARG A 218 -7.79 -7.90 12.43
N VAL A 219 -7.77 -9.22 12.61
CA VAL A 219 -7.92 -10.18 11.49
C VAL A 219 -9.30 -10.03 10.87
N VAL A 220 -10.35 -9.92 11.70
CA VAL A 220 -11.74 -9.76 11.22
C VAL A 220 -11.89 -8.48 10.39
N HIS A 221 -11.25 -7.37 10.80
CA HIS A 221 -11.26 -6.11 10.07
C HIS A 221 -10.64 -6.27 8.68
N ARG A 222 -9.46 -6.89 8.60
CA ARG A 222 -8.80 -7.16 7.32
C ARG A 222 -9.62 -8.06 6.39
N VAL A 223 -10.42 -9.00 6.94
CA VAL A 223 -11.33 -9.82 6.13
C VAL A 223 -12.45 -8.95 5.54
N VAL A 224 -13.09 -8.11 6.35
CA VAL A 224 -14.13 -7.19 5.87
C VAL A 224 -13.59 -6.26 4.78
N GLU A 225 -12.44 -5.63 5.00
CA GLU A 225 -11.77 -4.78 4.00
C GLU A 225 -11.43 -5.51 2.69
N ARG A 226 -11.16 -6.82 2.75
CA ARG A 226 -10.86 -7.65 1.58
C ARG A 226 -12.13 -8.07 0.83
N MET A 227 -13.29 -8.04 1.46
CA MET A 227 -14.57 -8.36 0.81
C MET A 227 -15.15 -7.19 0.02
N VAL A 228 -14.77 -5.95 0.34
CA VAL A 228 -15.18 -4.75 -0.42
C VAL A 228 -14.94 -4.88 -1.92
N PRO A 229 -13.71 -5.15 -2.42
CA PRO A 229 -13.48 -5.29 -3.86
C PRO A 229 -14.23 -6.49 -4.47
N VAL A 230 -14.59 -7.50 -3.68
CA VAL A 230 -15.38 -8.65 -4.14
C VAL A 230 -16.83 -8.22 -4.38
N ALA A 231 -17.44 -7.53 -3.41
CA ALA A 231 -18.78 -6.97 -3.56
C ALA A 231 -18.84 -5.97 -4.71
N THR A 232 -17.85 -5.10 -4.87
CA THR A 232 -17.85 -4.15 -5.99
C THR A 232 -17.80 -4.83 -7.37
N GLN A 233 -17.23 -6.04 -7.49
CA GLN A 233 -17.16 -6.74 -8.77
C GLN A 233 -18.36 -7.67 -9.03
N LEU A 234 -18.93 -8.25 -7.98
CA LEU A 234 -20.02 -9.23 -8.07
C LEU A 234 -21.41 -8.66 -7.83
N ASP A 235 -21.53 -7.53 -7.16
CA ASP A 235 -22.80 -6.86 -6.85
C ASP A 235 -23.11 -5.70 -7.82
N ASP A 236 -24.32 -5.15 -7.73
CA ASP A 236 -24.83 -4.03 -8.55
C ASP A 236 -24.60 -2.67 -7.89
N ASP A 237 -24.68 -2.60 -6.56
CA ASP A 237 -24.55 -1.40 -5.75
C ASP A 237 -23.21 -1.33 -4.98
N GLY A 238 -22.48 -2.44 -4.93
CA GLY A 238 -21.24 -2.60 -4.17
C GLY A 238 -21.44 -2.51 -2.66
N GLU A 239 -22.68 -2.72 -2.22
CA GLU A 239 -23.05 -2.85 -0.82
C GLU A 239 -22.70 -4.25 -0.31
N LEU A 240 -22.39 -4.32 0.97
CA LEU A 240 -22.11 -5.55 1.69
C LEU A 240 -23.10 -5.65 2.83
N GLU A 241 -23.75 -6.81 2.96
CA GLU A 241 -24.72 -7.03 4.02
C GLU A 241 -24.14 -7.82 5.19
N PRO A 242 -23.77 -7.14 6.28
CA PRO A 242 -23.19 -7.78 7.45
C PRO A 242 -24.24 -8.35 8.42
N TYR A 243 -24.01 -9.58 8.83
CA TYR A 243 -24.68 -10.22 9.96
C TYR A 243 -23.66 -10.65 10.98
N LEU A 244 -23.89 -10.35 12.26
CA LEU A 244 -23.16 -10.95 13.36
C LEU A 244 -23.93 -12.15 13.89
N TYR A 245 -23.21 -13.19 14.29
CA TYR A 245 -23.81 -14.31 15.02
C TYR A 245 -22.96 -14.74 16.22
N GLY A 246 -23.62 -15.32 17.20
CA GLY A 246 -23.05 -15.88 18.43
C GLY A 246 -24.15 -16.60 19.19
N SER A 247 -24.39 -16.23 20.44
CA SER A 247 -25.60 -16.70 21.16
C SER A 247 -26.90 -16.17 20.56
N TRP A 248 -26.83 -15.04 19.85
CA TRP A 248 -27.91 -14.41 19.10
C TRP A 248 -27.36 -13.91 17.76
N TYR A 249 -28.22 -13.55 16.82
CA TYR A 249 -27.82 -12.92 15.57
C TYR A 249 -28.34 -11.49 15.48
N ALA A 250 -27.61 -10.65 14.77
CA ALA A 250 -28.01 -9.27 14.50
C ALA A 250 -27.58 -8.89 13.08
N GLN A 251 -28.47 -8.23 12.35
CA GLN A 251 -28.11 -7.54 11.12
C GLN A 251 -27.49 -6.19 11.50
N LEU A 252 -26.35 -5.87 10.92
CA LEU A 252 -25.71 -4.57 11.10
C LEU A 252 -26.03 -3.63 9.93
N PRO A 253 -25.79 -2.32 10.07
CA PRO A 253 -25.89 -1.40 8.95
C PRO A 253 -25.03 -1.86 7.78
N VAL A 254 -25.52 -1.65 6.57
CA VAL A 254 -24.82 -2.01 5.32
C VAL A 254 -23.43 -1.37 5.28
N ILE A 255 -22.44 -2.12 4.80
CA ILE A 255 -21.09 -1.60 4.57
C ILE A 255 -21.05 -1.06 3.15
N THR A 256 -20.63 0.19 3.01
CA THR A 256 -20.34 0.81 1.72
C THR A 256 -18.83 0.92 1.52
N VAL A 257 -18.42 1.08 0.26
CA VAL A 257 -17.01 1.31 -0.09
C VAL A 257 -16.42 2.53 0.64
N ALA A 258 -17.20 3.61 0.76
CA ALA A 258 -16.76 4.86 1.37
C ALA A 258 -16.51 4.73 2.88
N ASP A 259 -17.37 3.98 3.57
CA ASP A 259 -17.45 3.98 5.04
C ASP A 259 -16.85 2.71 5.66
N THR A 260 -16.20 1.85 4.87
CA THR A 260 -15.72 0.54 5.36
C THR A 260 -14.82 0.66 6.59
N ASP A 261 -13.88 1.62 6.60
CA ASP A 261 -12.92 1.78 7.71
C ASP A 261 -13.63 2.21 9.00
N SER A 262 -14.48 3.24 8.91
CA SER A 262 -15.23 3.77 10.06
C SER A 262 -16.27 2.77 10.56
N TRP A 263 -16.90 2.03 9.65
CA TRP A 263 -17.81 0.94 9.96
C TRP A 263 -17.09 -0.16 10.73
N ALA A 264 -15.91 -0.59 10.28
CA ALA A 264 -15.14 -1.64 10.91
C ALA A 264 -14.75 -1.26 12.35
N ASP A 265 -14.18 -0.07 12.54
CA ASP A 265 -13.83 0.42 13.89
C ASP A 265 -15.06 0.58 14.80
N THR A 266 -16.24 0.89 14.24
CA THR A 266 -17.48 1.04 15.00
C THR A 266 -18.07 -0.30 15.43
N TYR A 267 -18.21 -1.25 14.52
CA TYR A 267 -19.02 -2.46 14.76
C TYR A 267 -18.22 -3.74 15.02
N LEU A 268 -16.94 -3.80 14.62
CA LEU A 268 -16.11 -5.02 14.77
C LEU A 268 -15.37 -5.07 16.10
N HIS A 269 -16.14 -5.19 17.19
CA HIS A 269 -15.60 -5.37 18.53
C HIS A 269 -16.35 -6.48 19.26
N LEU A 270 -15.65 -7.18 20.16
CA LEU A 270 -16.26 -8.23 21.01
C LEU A 270 -16.89 -7.68 22.28
N TYR A 271 -16.41 -6.54 22.77
CA TYR A 271 -16.83 -5.94 24.04
C TYR A 271 -17.16 -4.46 23.83
N GLY A 272 -18.20 -3.97 24.53
CA GLY A 272 -18.73 -2.61 24.36
C GLY A 272 -20.08 -2.59 23.63
N HIS A 273 -20.81 -1.48 23.77
CA HIS A 273 -22.02 -1.17 23.00
C HIS A 273 -21.77 0.10 22.20
N HIS A 274 -21.43 -0.07 20.92
CA HIS A 274 -21.27 1.04 19.98
C HIS A 274 -22.17 0.76 18.78
N GLY A 275 -23.38 1.32 18.79
CA GLY A 275 -24.31 1.29 17.66
C GLY A 275 -24.93 -0.07 17.28
N GLY A 276 -24.60 -1.16 17.99
CA GLY A 276 -25.15 -2.50 17.79
C GLY A 276 -24.81 -3.46 18.93
#